data_AF-A0A2M8ET67-F1
#
_entry.id   AF-A0A2M8ET67-F1
#
_cell.length_a   1.000
_cell.length_b   1.000
_cell.length_c   1.000
_cell.angle_alpha   90.00
_cell.angle_beta   90.00
_cell.angle_gamma   90.00
#
_symmetry.space_group_name_H-M   'P 1'
#
loop_
_entity.id
_entity.type
_entity.pdbx_description
1 polymer ?
#
loop_
_entity_poly.entity_id
_entity_poly.type
_entity_poly.pdbx_seq_one_letter_code
_entity_poly.pdbx_strand_id
1 'polypeptide(L)'
;MQEREISSQETAPLRLSNQCKLVSGAKRAAIYDLKEGNVYSINEAAREIISGSPDKFGFWKKLAEIGLVESSPDTLSQELEMKIPQVGLEFMWLELTERCNQRCLHCYASAGDLVHSEELPEDKWGRIIKEGASLGCKKLQFIGQKRAKTAYKK
;
A
#
# COMPACT_ATOMS: atom_id res chain seq x y z
N MET A 1 -5.88 30.52 -57.80
CA MET A 1 -5.11 29.78 -56.79
C MET A 1 -5.81 30.04 -55.46
N GLN A 2 -6.73 29.15 -55.07
CA GLN A 2 -7.44 29.22 -53.80
C GLN A 2 -6.85 28.13 -52.92
N GLU A 3 -6.12 28.55 -51.89
CA GLU A 3 -5.58 27.66 -50.86
C GLU A 3 -6.75 27.18 -50.01
N ARG A 4 -6.95 25.86 -50.01
CA ARG A 4 -7.96 25.19 -49.19
C ARG A 4 -7.41 25.10 -47.77
N GLU A 5 -8.09 25.76 -46.84
CA GLU A 5 -7.91 25.56 -45.41
C GLU A 5 -8.14 24.08 -45.07
N ILE A 6 -7.10 23.44 -44.55
CA ILE A 6 -7.15 22.05 -44.11
C ILE A 6 -7.87 22.03 -42.76
N SER A 7 -9.12 21.59 -42.83
CA SER A 7 -10.01 21.23 -41.72
C SER A 7 -9.25 20.44 -40.64
N SER A 8 -9.08 21.06 -39.48
CA SER A 8 -8.62 20.41 -38.25
C SER A 8 -9.59 19.29 -37.88
N GLN A 9 -9.16 18.04 -38.06
CA GLN A 9 -9.93 16.87 -37.64
C GLN A 9 -10.02 16.87 -36.11
N GLU A 10 -11.23 17.07 -35.61
CA GLU A 10 -11.58 17.08 -34.20
C GLU A 10 -11.50 15.62 -33.68
N THR A 11 -10.33 15.23 -33.17
CA THR A 11 -10.11 13.90 -32.60
C THR A 11 -10.94 13.76 -31.33
N ALA A 12 -11.75 12.70 -31.26
CA ALA A 12 -12.53 12.37 -30.07
C ALA A 12 -11.62 12.38 -28.82
N PRO A 13 -12.10 12.91 -27.69
CA PRO A 13 -11.24 13.09 -26.54
C PRO A 13 -10.83 11.72 -25.94
N LEU A 14 -9.60 11.70 -25.41
CA LEU A 14 -9.00 10.50 -24.82
C LEU A 14 -9.19 10.50 -23.32
N ARG A 15 -9.35 9.30 -22.75
CA ARG A 15 -9.35 9.06 -21.31
C ARG A 15 -8.59 7.79 -20.96
N LEU A 16 -8.21 7.62 -19.69
CA LEU A 16 -7.69 6.32 -19.23
C LEU A 16 -8.73 5.23 -19.45
N SER A 17 -8.27 4.06 -19.88
CA SER A 17 -9.16 2.91 -20.05
C SER A 17 -9.86 2.56 -18.75
N ASN A 18 -11.06 1.97 -18.82
CA ASN A 18 -11.77 1.48 -17.63
C ASN A 18 -10.96 0.49 -16.76
N GLN A 19 -10.04 -0.24 -17.38
CA GLN A 19 -9.10 -1.17 -16.74
C GLN A 19 -7.89 -0.46 -16.13
N CYS A 20 -7.69 0.83 -16.41
CA CYS A 20 -6.65 1.64 -15.84
C CYS A 20 -7.20 2.47 -14.67
N LYS A 21 -6.51 2.44 -13.53
CA LYS A 21 -6.85 3.27 -12.36
C LYS A 21 -5.72 4.23 -12.03
N LEU A 22 -6.06 5.51 -11.91
CA LEU A 22 -5.14 6.52 -11.41
C LEU A 22 -5.20 6.52 -9.88
N VAL A 23 -4.04 6.38 -9.25
CA VAL A 23 -3.87 6.45 -7.80
C VAL A 23 -2.96 7.63 -7.46
N SER A 24 -3.53 8.55 -6.67
CA SER A 24 -2.84 9.68 -6.07
C SER A 24 -1.77 9.25 -5.06
N GLY A 25 -0.60 9.89 -5.10
CA GLY A 25 0.41 9.83 -4.06
C GLY A 25 0.90 11.24 -3.66
N ALA A 26 1.74 11.32 -2.63
CA ALA A 26 2.14 12.61 -2.03
C ALA A 26 2.95 13.54 -2.96
N LYS A 27 3.75 12.99 -3.87
CA LYS A 27 4.56 13.76 -4.85
C LYS A 27 4.42 13.29 -6.30
N ARG A 28 3.84 12.11 -6.49
CA ARG A 28 3.72 11.39 -7.76
C ARG A 28 2.39 10.65 -7.75
N ALA A 29 1.89 10.31 -8.93
CA ALA A 29 0.76 9.41 -9.06
C ALA A 29 1.20 8.11 -9.76
N ALA A 30 0.33 7.11 -9.77
CA ALA A 30 0.55 5.85 -10.47
C ALA A 30 -0.68 5.47 -11.29
N ILE A 31 -0.46 4.98 -12.51
CA ILE A 31 -1.48 4.34 -13.33
C ILE A 31 -1.33 2.83 -13.14
N TYR A 32 -2.37 2.19 -12.61
CA TYR A 32 -2.48 0.75 -12.48
C TYR A 32 -3.23 0.19 -13.68
N ASP A 33 -2.56 -0.59 -14.51
CA ASP A 33 -3.20 -1.39 -15.55
C ASP A 33 -3.64 -2.72 -14.95
N LEU A 34 -4.94 -2.84 -14.65
CA LEU A 34 -5.52 -4.02 -14.02
C LEU A 34 -5.68 -5.19 -14.99
N LYS A 35 -5.49 -4.97 -16.30
CA LYS A 35 -5.56 -6.02 -17.31
C LYS A 35 -4.23 -6.76 -17.41
N GLU A 36 -3.13 -6.02 -17.59
CA GLU A 36 -1.79 -6.61 -17.76
C GLU A 36 -1.01 -6.70 -16.44
N GLY A 37 -1.50 -6.07 -15.36
CA GLY A 37 -0.86 -6.06 -14.05
C GLY A 37 0.31 -5.08 -13.92
N ASN A 38 0.50 -4.19 -14.91
CA ASN A 38 1.57 -3.21 -14.92
C ASN A 38 1.25 -1.99 -14.05
N VAL A 39 2.29 -1.37 -13.47
CA VAL A 39 2.18 -0.12 -12.70
C VAL A 39 3.14 0.92 -13.26
N TYR A 40 2.60 2.07 -13.66
CA TYR A 40 3.36 3.16 -14.25
C TYR A 40 3.40 4.34 -13.28
N SER A 41 4.60 4.71 -12.82
CA SER A 41 4.77 5.92 -12.01
C SER A 41 4.82 7.17 -12.89
N ILE A 42 3.95 8.14 -12.61
CA ILE A 42 3.89 9.42 -13.31
C ILE A 42 4.24 10.58 -12.37
N ASN A 43 4.77 11.67 -12.93
CA ASN A 43 5.08 12.88 -12.18
C ASN A 43 3.84 13.78 -12.03
N GLU A 44 4.00 14.89 -11.31
CA GLU A 44 2.94 15.87 -11.06
C GLU A 44 2.36 16.46 -12.36
N ALA A 45 3.22 16.89 -13.30
CA ALA A 45 2.76 17.44 -14.58
C ALA A 45 1.89 16.46 -15.38
N ALA A 46 2.28 15.18 -15.42
CA ALA A 46 1.48 14.13 -16.09
C ALA A 46 0.14 13.88 -15.38
N ARG A 47 0.12 13.92 -14.04
CA ARG A 47 -1.12 13.83 -13.26
C ARG A 47 -2.07 14.98 -13.60
N GLU A 48 -1.55 16.21 -13.66
CA GLU A 48 -2.34 17.39 -14.00
C GLU A 48 -3.00 17.25 -15.38
N ILE A 49 -2.26 16.74 -16.37
CA ILE A 49 -2.79 16.45 -17.71
C ILE A 49 -3.96 15.46 -17.66
N ILE A 50 -3.83 14.37 -16.88
CA ILE A 50 -4.93 13.39 -16.73
C ILE A 50 -6.14 14.00 -16.02
N SER A 51 -5.93 14.94 -15.10
CA SER A 51 -7.02 15.67 -14.42
C SER A 51 -7.68 16.77 -15.26
N GLY A 52 -7.20 17.03 -16.48
CA GLY A 52 -7.83 17.96 -17.43
C GLY A 52 -6.97 19.15 -17.86
N SER A 53 -5.73 19.26 -17.40
CA SER A 53 -4.81 20.29 -17.90
C SER A 53 -4.42 20.04 -19.37
N PRO A 54 -4.12 21.09 -20.15
CA PRO A 54 -3.73 20.95 -21.55
C PRO A 54 -2.49 20.08 -21.74
N ASP A 55 -2.58 19.08 -22.62
CA ASP A 55 -1.46 18.23 -22.98
C ASP A 55 -0.54 18.93 -23.99
N LYS A 56 0.42 19.69 -23.46
CA LYS A 56 1.41 20.42 -24.27
C LYS A 56 2.51 19.53 -24.85
N PHE A 57 2.65 18.29 -24.38
CA PHE A 57 3.80 17.43 -24.68
C PHE A 57 3.44 16.11 -25.38
N GLY A 58 2.17 15.89 -25.72
CA GLY A 58 1.70 14.66 -26.35
C GLY A 58 1.73 13.46 -25.39
N PHE A 59 1.50 13.70 -24.10
CA PHE A 59 1.41 12.66 -23.08
C PHE A 59 0.30 11.65 -23.38
N TRP A 60 -0.89 12.09 -23.83
CA TRP A 60 -1.99 11.20 -24.21
C TRP A 60 -1.64 10.29 -25.38
N LYS A 61 -0.87 10.80 -26.35
CA LYS A 61 -0.37 9.98 -27.47
C LYS A 61 0.53 8.86 -26.96
N LYS A 62 1.44 9.18 -26.02
CA LYS A 62 2.31 8.17 -25.43
C LYS A 62 1.52 7.11 -24.66
N LEU A 63 0.48 7.50 -23.93
CA LEU A 63 -0.42 6.56 -23.24
C LEU A 63 -1.19 5.67 -24.24
N ALA A 64 -1.58 6.21 -25.40
CA ALA A 64 -2.23 5.46 -26.48
C ALA A 64 -1.32 4.42 -27.11
N GLU A 65 -0.05 4.78 -27.36
CA GLU A 65 0.97 3.86 -27.90
C GLU A 65 1.19 2.63 -27.00
N ILE A 66 1.01 2.79 -25.68
CA ILE A 66 1.14 1.69 -24.71
C ILE A 66 -0.22 1.12 -24.28
N GLY A 67 -1.32 1.50 -24.93
CA GLY A 67 -2.64 0.89 -24.74
C GLY A 67 -3.34 1.22 -23.41
N LEU A 68 -2.98 2.32 -22.73
CA LEU A 68 -3.57 2.69 -21.44
C LEU A 68 -4.81 3.60 -21.54
N VAL A 69 -5.21 3.97 -22.75
CA VAL A 69 -6.29 4.94 -23.01
C VAL A 69 -7.28 4.41 -24.02
N GLU A 70 -8.51 4.92 -23.93
CA GLU A 70 -9.61 4.62 -24.83
C GLU A 70 -10.23 5.93 -25.33
N SER A 71 -10.77 5.92 -26.54
CA SER A 71 -11.58 7.02 -27.05
C SER A 71 -12.98 6.95 -26.42
N SER A 72 -13.43 8.05 -25.84
CA SER A 72 -14.74 8.11 -25.17
C SER A 72 -15.30 9.53 -25.24
N PRO A 73 -16.63 9.71 -25.37
CA PRO A 73 -17.25 11.02 -25.23
C PRO A 73 -17.05 11.63 -23.82
N ASP A 74 -16.80 10.79 -22.81
CA ASP A 74 -16.52 11.22 -21.43
C ASP A 74 -15.02 11.30 -21.18
N THR A 75 -14.49 12.48 -20.89
CA THR A 75 -13.04 12.71 -20.75
C THR A 75 -12.49 12.46 -19.35
N LEU A 76 -13.37 12.36 -18.36
CA LEU A 76 -12.98 12.27 -16.96
C LEU A 76 -12.54 10.85 -16.60
N SER A 77 -11.27 10.72 -16.23
CA SER A 77 -10.74 9.50 -15.65
C SER A 77 -11.15 9.43 -14.18
N GLN A 78 -11.69 8.29 -13.74
CA GLN A 78 -12.02 8.09 -12.33
C GLN A 78 -10.73 7.99 -11.50
N GLU A 79 -10.40 9.05 -10.79
CA GLU A 79 -9.34 9.02 -9.78
C GLU A 79 -9.83 8.20 -8.57
N LEU A 80 -9.06 7.18 -8.19
CA LEU A 80 -9.31 6.48 -6.93
C LEU A 80 -8.63 7.27 -5.82
N GLU A 81 -9.44 7.91 -4.99
CA GLU A 81 -8.98 8.50 -3.75
C GLU A 81 -8.71 7.38 -2.74
N MET A 82 -7.44 7.20 -2.36
CA MET A 82 -7.10 6.31 -1.25
C MET A 82 -7.48 7.01 0.06
N LYS A 83 -8.59 6.57 0.66
CA LYS A 83 -8.91 6.98 2.03
C LYS A 83 -7.88 6.36 2.97
N ILE A 84 -7.08 7.20 3.61
CA ILE A 84 -6.22 6.76 4.71
C ILE A 84 -7.16 6.25 5.80
N PRO A 85 -7.14 4.95 6.17
CA PRO A 85 -8.00 4.46 7.22
C PRO A 85 -7.64 5.18 8.52
N GLN A 86 -8.66 5.55 9.30
CA GLN A 86 -8.45 5.97 10.68
C GLN A 86 -7.99 4.72 11.45
N VAL A 87 -6.68 4.61 11.69
CA VAL A 87 -6.09 3.41 12.27
C VAL A 87 -6.26 3.46 13.79
N GLY A 88 -7.08 2.57 14.34
CA GLY A 88 -7.10 2.25 15.76
C GLY A 88 -6.20 1.05 16.07
N LEU A 89 -5.74 0.92 17.31
CA LEU A 89 -5.03 -0.29 17.76
C LEU A 89 -6.06 -1.41 17.88
N GLU A 90 -6.29 -2.21 16.85
CA GLU A 90 -7.30 -3.29 16.87
C GLU A 90 -6.78 -4.63 17.40
N PHE A 91 -5.46 -4.83 17.27
CA PHE A 91 -4.80 -6.11 17.49
C PHE A 91 -3.39 -5.93 18.07
N MET A 92 -3.00 -6.78 19.02
CA MET A 92 -1.66 -6.77 19.63
C MET A 92 -0.97 -8.14 19.61
N TRP A 93 0.29 -8.16 19.18
CA TRP A 93 1.22 -9.25 19.46
C TRP A 93 1.96 -8.98 20.76
N LEU A 94 1.87 -9.93 21.69
CA LEU A 94 2.55 -9.85 22.99
C LEU A 94 3.66 -10.89 23.02
N GLU A 95 4.89 -10.46 22.73
CA GLU A 95 6.08 -11.30 22.80
C GLU A 95 6.51 -11.51 24.24
N LEU A 96 6.10 -12.64 24.80
CA LEU A 96 6.28 -12.92 26.22
C LEU A 96 7.75 -13.19 26.59
N THR A 97 8.49 -13.78 25.65
CA THR A 97 9.89 -14.17 25.83
C THR A 97 10.55 -14.46 24.48
N GLU A 98 11.81 -14.06 24.34
CA GLU A 98 12.69 -14.41 23.22
C GLU A 98 13.44 -15.74 23.47
N ARG A 99 13.25 -16.34 24.66
CA ARG A 99 13.86 -17.63 25.02
C ARG A 99 13.11 -18.76 24.32
N CYS A 100 13.85 -19.54 23.54
CA CYS A 100 13.34 -20.72 22.84
C CYS A 100 14.23 -21.94 23.10
N ASN A 101 13.63 -23.11 23.25
CA ASN A 101 14.37 -24.38 23.34
C ASN A 101 14.77 -24.96 21.97
N GLN A 102 14.47 -24.23 20.89
CA GLN A 102 14.82 -24.57 19.50
C GLN A 102 15.68 -23.46 18.89
N ARG A 103 16.39 -23.79 17.82
CA ARG A 103 17.23 -22.87 17.04
C ARG A 103 16.89 -22.99 15.56
N CYS A 104 15.66 -22.64 15.21
CA CYS A 104 15.16 -22.79 13.84
C CYS A 104 15.92 -21.84 12.91
N LEU A 105 16.45 -22.37 11.79
CA LEU A 105 17.20 -21.59 10.79
C LEU A 105 16.40 -20.40 10.22
N HIS A 106 15.08 -20.51 10.19
CA HIS A 106 14.14 -19.53 9.66
C HIS A 106 13.41 -18.73 10.76
N CYS A 107 13.98 -18.67 11.97
CA CYS A 107 13.38 -17.90 13.06
C CYS A 107 13.60 -16.40 12.84
N TYR A 108 12.53 -15.66 12.52
CA TYR A 108 12.62 -14.20 12.33
C TYR A 108 13.15 -13.46 13.58
N ALA A 109 12.91 -14.02 14.76
CA ALA A 109 13.28 -13.43 16.06
C ALA A 109 14.66 -13.87 16.55
N SER A 110 15.37 -14.75 15.82
CA SER A 110 16.61 -15.38 16.30
C SER A 110 16.50 -15.96 17.72
N ALA A 111 15.30 -16.43 18.07
CA ALA A 111 14.98 -16.87 19.42
C ALA A 111 15.83 -18.08 19.82
N GLY A 112 16.31 -18.10 21.07
CA GLY A 112 17.17 -19.17 21.60
C GLY A 112 18.66 -18.84 21.71
N ASP A 113 19.12 -17.71 21.16
CA ASP A 113 20.43 -17.15 21.49
C ASP A 113 20.37 -16.48 22.86
N LEU A 114 21.25 -16.90 23.78
CA LEU A 114 21.26 -16.50 25.21
C LEU A 114 21.61 -15.03 25.46
N VAL A 115 21.66 -14.20 24.40
CA VAL A 115 22.28 -12.87 24.43
C VAL A 115 21.28 -11.78 24.85
N HIS A 116 19.99 -12.04 24.76
CA HIS A 116 18.97 -11.06 25.14
C HIS A 116 18.29 -11.49 26.44
N SER A 117 18.21 -10.59 27.43
CA SER A 117 16.90 -9.99 27.73
C SER A 117 16.84 -9.28 29.09
N GLU A 118 16.49 -8.00 29.03
CA GLU A 118 15.55 -7.42 29.99
C GLU A 118 14.14 -7.83 29.55
N GLU A 119 13.64 -8.97 30.04
CA GLU A 119 12.24 -9.38 29.78
C GLU A 119 11.29 -8.56 30.63
N LEU A 120 10.09 -8.31 30.09
CA LEU A 120 9.05 -7.68 30.89
C LEU A 120 8.61 -8.61 32.03
N PRO A 121 8.61 -8.14 33.29
CA PRO A 121 8.09 -8.91 34.42
C PRO A 121 6.63 -9.33 34.23
N GLU A 122 6.28 -10.51 34.75
CA GLU A 122 4.95 -11.11 34.60
C GLU A 122 3.82 -10.16 35.07
N ASP A 123 4.05 -9.45 36.17
CA ASP A 123 3.10 -8.53 36.80
C ASP A 123 2.76 -7.29 35.95
N LYS A 124 3.57 -6.99 34.93
CA LYS A 124 3.37 -5.84 34.04
C LYS A 124 2.46 -6.13 32.86
N TRP A 125 2.31 -7.39 32.43
CA TRP A 125 1.48 -7.74 31.26
C TRP A 125 0.02 -7.35 31.43
N GLY A 126 -0.53 -7.53 32.64
CA GLY A 126 -1.91 -7.15 32.93
C GLY A 126 -2.17 -5.64 32.75
N ARG A 127 -1.16 -4.80 33.00
CA ARG A 127 -1.23 -3.36 32.74
C ARG A 127 -1.21 -3.07 31.24
N ILE A 128 -0.31 -3.68 30.49
CA ILE A 128 -0.21 -3.50 29.03
C ILE A 128 -1.49 -3.90 28.31
N ILE A 129 -2.11 -5.01 28.71
CA ILE A 129 -3.38 -5.47 28.13
C ILE A 129 -4.49 -4.45 28.39
N LYS A 130 -4.55 -3.86 29.59
CA LYS A 130 -5.53 -2.82 29.92
C LYS A 130 -5.29 -1.52 29.14
N GLU A 131 -4.03 -1.11 29.01
CA GLU A 131 -3.64 0.05 28.21
C GLU A 131 -4.03 -0.16 26.74
N GLY A 132 -3.71 -1.32 26.17
CA GLY A 132 -4.13 -1.69 24.82
C GLY A 132 -5.66 -1.67 24.63
N ALA A 133 -6.40 -2.23 25.59
CA ALA A 133 -7.87 -2.19 25.57
C ALA A 133 -8.41 -0.75 25.60
N SER A 134 -7.80 0.15 26.39
CA SER A 134 -8.18 1.56 26.44
C SER A 134 -7.94 2.31 25.12
N LEU A 135 -7.01 1.81 24.29
CA LEU A 135 -6.73 2.31 22.94
C LEU A 135 -7.61 1.65 21.86
N GLY A 136 -8.56 0.81 22.23
CA GLY A 136 -9.50 0.16 21.32
C GLY A 136 -9.12 -1.26 20.89
N CYS A 137 -8.07 -1.85 21.48
CA CYS A 137 -7.63 -3.20 21.13
C CYS A 137 -8.61 -4.26 21.63
N LYS A 138 -9.09 -5.09 20.70
CA LYS A 138 -10.09 -6.14 20.99
C LYS A 138 -9.54 -7.55 20.81
N LYS A 139 -8.34 -7.67 20.24
CA LYS A 139 -7.74 -8.96 19.89
C LYS A 139 -6.29 -8.94 20.31
N LEU A 140 -5.83 -10.02 20.92
CA LEU A 140 -4.43 -10.21 21.25
C LEU A 140 -3.99 -11.61 20.88
N GLN A 141 -2.70 -11.75 20.63
CA GLN A 141 -2.05 -13.04 20.46
C GLN A 141 -0.75 -13.02 21.26
N PHE A 142 -0.62 -14.01 22.13
CA PHE A 142 0.65 -14.29 22.79
C PHE A 142 1.58 -14.94 21.76
N ILE A 143 2.74 -14.32 21.58
CA ILE A 143 3.83 -14.81 20.75
C ILE A 143 5.09 -14.93 21.63
N GLY A 144 6.18 -15.40 21.04
CA GLY A 144 7.32 -15.91 21.81
C GLY A 144 7.18 -17.41 22.05
N GLN A 145 8.31 -18.07 22.32
CA GLN A 145 8.41 -19.52 22.23
C GLN A 145 8.35 -20.21 23.61
N LYS A 146 8.20 -21.53 23.60
CA LYS A 146 8.03 -22.36 24.80
C LYS A 146 9.34 -22.41 25.61
N ARG A 147 9.31 -21.93 26.86
CA ARG A 147 10.30 -22.34 27.87
C ARG A 147 10.17 -23.86 28.06
N ALA A 148 11.29 -24.59 28.01
CA ALA A 148 11.30 -25.97 28.48
C ALA A 148 10.76 -25.99 29.92
N LYS A 149 9.89 -26.95 30.26
CA LYS A 149 9.51 -27.15 31.66
C LYS A 149 10.80 -27.41 32.41
N THR A 150 11.26 -26.45 33.22
CA THR A 150 12.22 -26.76 34.28
C THR A 150 11.55 -27.86 35.07
N ALA A 151 12.18 -29.04 35.13
CA ALA A 151 11.67 -30.14 35.92
C ALA A 151 11.40 -29.59 37.32
N TYR A 152 10.13 -29.55 37.73
CA TYR A 152 9.78 -29.43 39.14
C TYR A 152 10.45 -30.64 39.81
N LYS A 153 11.59 -30.42 40.46
CA LYS A 153 12.07 -31.36 41.46
C LYS A 153 11.04 -31.30 42.58
N LYS A 154 10.25 -32.37 42.70
CA LYS A 154 9.51 -32.68 43.93
C LYS A 154 10.50 -32.84 45.08
#